data_AF-A0A3M2GSQ3-F1
#
_entry.id   AF-A0A3M2GSQ3-F1
#
_cell.length_a   1.000
_cell.length_b   1.000
_cell.length_c   1.000
_cell.angle_alpha   90.00
_cell.angle_beta   90.00
_cell.angle_gamma   90.00
#
_symmetry.space_group_name_H-M   'P 1'
#
loop_
_entity.id
_entity.type
_entity.pdbx_description
1 polymer ?
#
loop_
_entity_poly.entity_id
_entity_poly.type
_entity_poly.pdbx_seq_one_letter_code
_entity_poly.pdbx_strand_id
1 'polypeptide(L)'
;MAARRLAAALLATGIAMAASWPALAAAQSETATVTVTPDTALEDGDRVDVVGTGFTPNSTVFLLLCNGDTRLGDELGRCSVIGAGSTGYPVDATGRFEARQVAIPVGQVGATSSATCPPTAAQAARGVSCSVEVATADLAAVAGISITYRDQPAAQGPSELAFTGAHDLALGLVGAGAVAVGVALVAAERRLRPASAPASSGVTTPH
;
A
#
# COMPACT_ATOMS: atom_id res chain seq x y z
N MET A 1 26.93 65.98 -2.60
CA MET A 1 25.87 66.92 -3.01
C MET A 1 24.95 66.13 -3.95
N ALA A 2 23.67 65.88 -3.76
CA ALA A 2 22.66 66.55 -2.96
C ALA A 2 21.71 65.52 -2.31
N ALA A 3 21.35 65.80 -1.07
CA ALA A 3 20.29 65.18 -0.31
C ALA A 3 18.99 65.98 -0.49
N ARG A 4 17.85 65.29 -0.39
CA ARG A 4 16.53 65.71 0.17
C ARG A 4 15.42 64.92 -0.54
N ARG A 5 14.32 64.45 0.03
CA ARG A 5 13.70 64.32 1.38
C ARG A 5 12.19 64.42 1.10
N LEU A 6 11.38 63.57 1.74
CA LEU A 6 9.94 63.73 2.06
C LEU A 6 8.97 63.55 0.86
N ALA A 7 7.77 62.96 0.94
CA ALA A 7 6.85 62.59 2.03
C ALA A 7 6.00 61.37 1.55
N ALA A 8 5.76 60.32 2.34
CA ALA A 8 4.74 60.22 3.38
C ALA A 8 3.32 60.67 2.93
N ALA A 9 2.52 59.72 2.42
CA ALA A 9 1.07 59.80 2.43
C ALA A 9 0.49 58.42 2.77
N LEU A 10 0.26 58.23 4.08
CA LEU A 10 -0.58 57.18 4.65
C LEU A 10 -2.04 57.48 4.28
N LEU A 11 -2.67 56.62 3.49
CA LEU A 11 -4.12 56.49 3.46
C LEU A 11 -4.48 55.06 3.86
N ALA A 12 -4.88 54.95 5.12
CA ALA A 12 -5.45 53.77 5.73
C ALA A 12 -6.88 53.57 5.21
N THR A 13 -7.07 52.58 4.35
CA THR A 13 -8.39 51.99 4.08
C THR A 13 -8.40 50.58 4.62
N GLY A 14 -8.86 50.45 5.87
CA GLY A 14 -9.20 49.17 6.48
C GLY A 14 -10.48 48.64 5.84
N ILE A 15 -10.34 47.63 4.98
CA ILE A 15 -11.45 46.78 4.59
C ILE A 15 -11.43 45.60 5.56
N ALA A 16 -12.41 45.56 6.46
CA ALA A 16 -12.71 44.39 7.26
C ALA A 16 -13.17 43.28 6.30
N MET A 17 -12.22 42.49 5.81
CA MET A 17 -12.53 41.22 5.15
C MET A 17 -13.05 40.30 6.24
N ALA A 18 -14.37 40.26 6.40
CA ALA A 18 -15.05 39.18 7.08
C ALA A 18 -14.54 37.88 6.47
N ALA A 19 -13.72 37.16 7.24
CA ALA A 19 -13.20 35.86 6.91
C ALA A 19 -14.37 34.88 6.85
N SER A 20 -15.15 34.91 5.76
CA SER A 20 -15.93 33.77 5.31
C SER A 20 -14.94 32.77 4.74
N TRP A 21 -14.10 32.19 5.62
CA TRP A 21 -13.43 30.96 5.30
C TRP A 21 -14.56 29.97 5.01
N PRO A 22 -14.72 29.50 3.76
CA PRO A 22 -15.60 28.37 3.55
C PRO A 22 -15.04 27.30 4.48
N ALA A 23 -15.90 26.77 5.34
CA ALA A 23 -15.58 25.59 6.11
C ALA A 23 -14.88 24.64 5.12
N LEU A 24 -13.57 24.45 5.31
CA LEU A 24 -12.82 23.40 4.66
C LEU A 24 -13.55 22.17 5.15
N ALA A 25 -14.52 21.75 4.34
CA ALA A 25 -15.35 20.60 4.59
C ALA A 25 -14.37 19.54 5.01
N ALA A 26 -14.61 18.95 6.19
CA ALA A 26 -14.03 17.68 6.51
C ALA A 26 -14.40 16.79 5.33
N ALA A 27 -13.50 16.70 4.35
CA ALA A 27 -13.59 15.80 3.25
C ALA A 27 -13.59 14.46 3.95
N GLN A 28 -14.78 13.94 4.14
CA GLN A 28 -14.95 12.62 4.68
C GLN A 28 -14.13 11.76 3.74
N SER A 29 -13.10 11.14 4.28
CA SER A 29 -12.45 10.01 3.64
C SER A 29 -13.53 8.94 3.60
N GLU A 30 -14.43 9.05 2.62
CA GLU A 30 -15.30 7.96 2.23
C GLU A 30 -14.37 6.79 2.02
N THR A 31 -14.71 5.66 2.62
CA THR A 31 -13.84 4.48 2.57
C THR A 31 -13.56 4.18 1.11
N ALA A 32 -12.31 4.35 0.68
CA ALA A 32 -11.93 4.18 -0.71
C ALA A 32 -12.26 2.75 -1.15
N THR A 33 -12.84 2.62 -2.34
CA THR A 33 -13.21 1.33 -2.93
C THR A 33 -12.64 1.23 -4.33
N VAL A 34 -12.32 -0.01 -4.73
CA VAL A 34 -11.75 -0.32 -6.04
C VAL A 34 -12.43 -1.56 -6.58
N THR A 35 -12.72 -1.54 -7.88
CA THR A 35 -13.19 -2.69 -8.65
C THR A 35 -12.28 -2.88 -9.86
N VAL A 36 -11.96 -4.14 -10.16
CA VAL A 36 -11.16 -4.54 -11.33
C VAL A 36 -12.01 -5.44 -12.21
N THR A 37 -11.94 -5.30 -13.53
CA THR A 37 -12.71 -6.14 -14.46
C THR A 37 -11.91 -6.41 -15.74
N PRO A 38 -11.67 -7.68 -16.11
CA PRO A 38 -11.89 -8.89 -15.31
C PRO A 38 -10.94 -8.94 -14.09
N ASP A 39 -11.39 -9.53 -12.98
CA ASP A 39 -10.59 -9.77 -11.77
C ASP A 39 -10.23 -11.26 -11.58
N THR A 40 -10.69 -12.12 -12.48
CA THR A 40 -10.52 -13.57 -12.39
C THR A 40 -10.04 -14.21 -13.68
N ALA A 41 -9.40 -15.37 -13.53
CA ALA A 41 -8.87 -16.18 -14.62
C ALA A 41 -7.92 -15.43 -15.58
N LEU A 42 -7.12 -14.51 -15.04
CA LEU A 42 -6.18 -13.66 -15.77
C LEU A 42 -4.98 -14.45 -16.32
N GLU A 43 -4.50 -14.02 -17.48
CA GLU A 43 -3.27 -14.46 -18.14
C GLU A 43 -2.25 -13.32 -18.25
N ASP A 44 -1.02 -13.63 -18.67
CA ASP A 44 0.02 -12.61 -18.86
C ASP A 44 -0.37 -11.59 -19.93
N GLY A 45 -0.31 -10.31 -19.55
CA GLY A 45 -0.62 -9.20 -20.44
C GLY A 45 -2.12 -8.94 -20.62
N ASP A 46 -2.99 -9.66 -19.92
CA ASP A 46 -4.43 -9.39 -19.92
C ASP A 46 -4.73 -7.95 -19.54
N ARG A 47 -5.73 -7.38 -20.20
CA ARG A 47 -6.14 -5.98 -20.04
C ARG A 47 -7.32 -5.93 -19.08
N VAL A 48 -7.18 -5.16 -18.01
CA VAL A 48 -8.25 -4.90 -17.05
C VAL A 48 -8.63 -3.44 -17.03
N ASP A 49 -9.89 -3.18 -16.71
CA ASP A 49 -10.39 -1.86 -16.36
C ASP A 49 -10.46 -1.76 -14.82
N VAL A 50 -9.87 -0.70 -14.27
CA VAL A 50 -9.86 -0.42 -12.84
C VAL A 50 -10.61 0.87 -12.58
N VAL A 51 -11.59 0.79 -11.68
CA VAL A 51 -12.41 1.92 -11.26
C VAL A 51 -12.30 2.03 -9.76
N GLY A 52 -12.13 3.26 -9.26
CA GLY A 52 -12.19 3.50 -7.82
C GLY A 52 -12.95 4.76 -7.46
N THR A 53 -13.46 4.78 -6.24
CA THR A 53 -14.26 5.87 -5.66
C THR A 53 -13.86 6.11 -4.21
N GLY A 54 -14.20 7.28 -3.65
CA GLY A 54 -13.84 7.66 -2.28
C GLY A 54 -12.39 8.14 -2.12
N PHE A 55 -11.70 8.44 -3.22
CA PHE A 55 -10.36 9.01 -3.18
C PHE A 55 -10.42 10.54 -3.04
N THR A 56 -9.34 11.16 -2.56
CA THR A 56 -9.25 12.62 -2.44
C THR A 56 -9.46 13.28 -3.82
N PRO A 57 -10.47 14.15 -3.99
CA PRO A 57 -10.72 14.82 -5.27
C PRO A 57 -9.53 15.66 -5.75
N ASN A 58 -9.31 15.71 -7.07
CA ASN A 58 -8.18 16.42 -7.71
C ASN A 58 -6.79 15.93 -7.26
N SER A 59 -6.69 14.71 -6.72
CA SER A 59 -5.42 14.07 -6.39
C SER A 59 -4.95 13.13 -7.50
N THR A 60 -3.81 12.48 -7.29
CA THR A 60 -3.28 11.44 -8.17
C THR A 60 -3.17 10.13 -7.40
N VAL A 61 -3.64 9.05 -8.01
CA VAL A 61 -3.49 7.68 -7.50
C VAL A 61 -2.56 6.85 -8.37
N PHE A 62 -1.95 5.84 -7.77
CA PHE A 62 -1.08 4.87 -8.45
C PHE A 62 -1.68 3.47 -8.32
N LEU A 63 -1.60 2.69 -9.39
CA LEU A 63 -1.94 1.27 -9.34
C LEU A 63 -0.69 0.45 -9.05
N LEU A 64 -0.83 -0.47 -8.11
CA LEU A 64 0.19 -1.40 -7.70
C LEU A 64 -0.33 -2.82 -7.89
N LEU A 65 0.50 -3.71 -8.41
CA LEU A 65 0.29 -5.15 -8.35
C LEU A 65 1.15 -5.69 -7.20
N CYS A 66 0.51 -6.22 -6.17
CA CYS A 66 1.16 -6.70 -4.96
C CYS A 66 1.05 -8.22 -4.83
N ASN A 67 2.08 -8.84 -4.25
CA ASN A 67 2.09 -10.25 -3.86
C ASN A 67 2.05 -10.35 -2.33
N GLY A 68 0.89 -10.71 -1.78
CA GLY A 68 0.66 -10.75 -0.33
C GLY A 68 -0.78 -10.41 0.04
N ASP A 69 -1.04 -10.44 1.35
CA ASP A 69 -2.26 -9.94 2.00
C ASP A 69 -2.15 -8.46 2.40
N THR A 70 -1.10 -7.78 1.93
CA THR A 70 -0.66 -6.54 2.53
C THR A 70 -1.37 -5.32 1.99
N ARG A 71 -2.27 -4.78 2.80
CA ARG A 71 -2.48 -3.32 2.84
C ARG A 71 -1.10 -2.65 2.92
N LEU A 72 -0.75 -1.81 1.93
CA LEU A 72 0.50 -1.07 1.62
C LEU A 72 1.49 -0.58 2.73
N GLY A 73 1.41 -1.01 3.98
CA GLY A 73 2.34 -0.66 5.05
C GLY A 73 3.75 -1.24 4.83
N ASP A 74 4.10 -2.29 5.57
CA ASP A 74 5.50 -2.73 5.71
C ASP A 74 6.10 -3.44 4.48
N GLU A 75 5.33 -3.68 3.42
CA GLU A 75 5.70 -4.57 2.32
C GLU A 75 5.63 -3.92 0.92
N LEU A 76 5.79 -2.60 0.78
CA LEU A 76 5.90 -1.95 -0.55
C LEU A 76 6.98 -2.61 -1.44
N GLY A 77 7.98 -3.27 -0.85
CA GLY A 77 8.97 -4.07 -1.58
C GLY A 77 8.41 -5.27 -2.34
N ARG A 78 7.14 -5.65 -2.14
CA ARG A 78 6.43 -6.73 -2.84
C ARG A 78 5.40 -6.25 -3.86
N CYS A 79 5.38 -4.95 -4.13
CA CYS A 79 4.47 -4.33 -5.07
C CYS A 79 5.24 -3.76 -6.28
N SER A 80 4.69 -3.92 -7.48
CA SER A 80 5.17 -3.27 -8.70
C SER A 80 4.15 -2.24 -9.18
N VAL A 81 4.60 -1.06 -9.63
CA VAL A 81 3.70 -0.08 -10.26
C VAL A 81 3.27 -0.60 -11.62
N ILE A 82 1.95 -0.60 -11.87
CA ILE A 82 1.36 -1.03 -13.15
C ILE A 82 0.62 0.14 -13.83
N GLY A 83 0.41 0.03 -15.15
CA GLY A 83 -0.34 1.03 -15.92
C GLY A 83 0.48 2.29 -16.23
N ALA A 84 -0.02 3.47 -15.81
CA ALA A 84 0.55 4.78 -16.13
C ALA A 84 1.94 5.06 -15.51
N GLY A 85 2.55 4.10 -14.82
CA GLY A 85 3.88 4.26 -14.23
C GLY A 85 3.91 5.41 -13.22
N SER A 86 4.90 6.29 -13.34
CA SER A 86 5.12 7.41 -12.41
C SER A 86 4.17 8.60 -12.57
N THR A 87 3.35 8.65 -13.63
CA THR A 87 2.38 9.77 -13.78
C THR A 87 1.13 9.57 -12.96
N GLY A 88 0.78 8.31 -12.62
CA GLY A 88 -0.46 7.96 -11.93
C GLY A 88 -1.72 8.29 -12.74
N TYR A 89 -2.87 8.22 -12.08
CA TYR A 89 -4.19 8.49 -12.64
C TYR A 89 -4.84 9.64 -11.86
N PRO A 90 -5.40 10.65 -12.56
CA PRO A 90 -6.07 11.75 -11.90
C PRO A 90 -7.40 11.29 -11.28
N VAL A 91 -7.65 11.74 -10.06
CA VAL A 91 -8.94 11.59 -9.38
C VAL A 91 -9.77 12.83 -9.70
N ASP A 92 -10.99 12.64 -10.19
CA ASP A 92 -11.89 13.73 -10.55
C ASP A 92 -12.43 14.49 -9.33
N ALA A 93 -13.24 15.52 -9.58
CA ALA A 93 -13.83 16.36 -8.53
C ALA A 93 -14.79 15.61 -7.59
N THR A 94 -15.23 14.40 -7.97
CA THR A 94 -16.13 13.54 -7.18
C THR A 94 -15.37 12.48 -6.38
N GLY A 95 -14.04 12.42 -6.48
CA GLY A 95 -13.25 11.39 -5.81
C GLY A 95 -13.21 10.05 -6.58
N ARG A 96 -13.58 10.06 -7.87
CA ARG A 96 -13.56 8.90 -8.75
C ARG A 96 -12.34 8.94 -9.67
N PHE A 97 -11.76 7.78 -9.96
CA PHE A 97 -10.81 7.63 -11.06
C PHE A 97 -11.15 6.40 -11.90
N GLU A 98 -10.62 6.38 -13.12
CA GLU A 98 -10.79 5.26 -14.05
C GLU A 98 -9.50 5.03 -14.84
N ALA A 99 -9.03 3.78 -14.83
CA ALA A 99 -7.86 3.32 -15.54
C ALA A 99 -8.29 2.20 -16.49
N ARG A 100 -8.26 2.44 -17.80
CA ARG A 100 -8.67 1.46 -18.81
C ARG A 100 -7.49 0.70 -19.38
N GLN A 101 -7.72 -0.55 -19.75
CA GLN A 101 -6.74 -1.36 -20.51
C GLN A 101 -5.38 -1.50 -19.80
N VAL A 102 -5.39 -1.58 -18.48
CA VAL A 102 -4.20 -1.81 -17.66
C VAL A 102 -3.73 -3.24 -17.89
N ALA A 103 -2.49 -3.42 -18.36
CA ALA A 103 -1.93 -4.75 -18.50
C ALA A 103 -1.57 -5.33 -17.12
N ILE A 104 -1.99 -6.56 -16.86
CA ILE A 104 -1.58 -7.34 -15.70
C ILE A 104 -0.38 -8.21 -16.06
N PRO A 105 0.83 -7.89 -15.55
CA PRO A 105 2.00 -8.70 -15.84
C PRO A 105 1.97 -10.02 -15.05
N VAL A 106 2.61 -11.03 -15.63
CA VAL A 106 3.05 -12.25 -14.95
C VAL A 106 4.55 -12.21 -14.71
N GLY A 107 4.98 -12.78 -13.57
CA GLY A 107 6.38 -12.90 -13.18
C GLY A 107 6.66 -12.19 -11.86
N GLN A 108 7.88 -11.69 -11.71
CA GLN A 108 8.31 -11.04 -10.48
C GLN A 108 7.59 -9.69 -10.29
N VAL A 109 7.09 -9.45 -9.08
CA VAL A 109 6.51 -8.17 -8.65
C VAL A 109 7.30 -7.61 -7.48
N GLY A 110 7.49 -6.29 -7.46
CA GLY A 110 8.29 -5.61 -6.45
C GLY A 110 9.80 -5.90 -6.53
N ALA A 111 10.51 -5.40 -5.53
CA ALA A 111 11.97 -5.48 -5.43
C ALA A 111 12.46 -6.81 -4.83
N THR A 112 11.61 -7.57 -4.15
CA THR A 112 11.99 -8.86 -3.58
C THR A 112 11.90 -9.97 -4.63
N SER A 113 12.98 -10.75 -4.80
CA SER A 113 13.04 -11.84 -5.80
C SER A 113 12.04 -12.98 -5.57
N SER A 114 11.45 -13.06 -4.37
CA SER A 114 10.48 -14.09 -4.01
C SER A 114 9.03 -13.73 -4.36
N ALA A 115 8.72 -12.47 -4.65
CA ALA A 115 7.35 -12.03 -4.90
C ALA A 115 7.01 -12.21 -6.38
N THR A 116 6.05 -13.08 -6.70
CA THR A 116 5.65 -13.38 -8.08
C THR A 116 4.14 -13.42 -8.22
N CYS A 117 3.62 -12.94 -9.34
CA CYS A 117 2.23 -13.08 -9.72
C CYS A 117 2.13 -13.85 -11.05
N PRO A 118 1.41 -14.98 -11.14
CA PRO A 118 0.69 -15.65 -10.06
C PRO A 118 1.63 -16.14 -8.95
N PRO A 119 1.09 -16.33 -7.72
CA PRO A 119 1.87 -16.89 -6.63
C PRO A 119 2.32 -18.31 -6.99
N THR A 120 3.56 -18.66 -6.65
CA THR A 120 4.04 -20.04 -6.72
C THR A 120 3.19 -20.95 -5.82
N ALA A 121 3.21 -22.27 -6.06
CA ALA A 121 2.51 -23.22 -5.18
C ALA A 121 2.90 -23.08 -3.69
N ALA A 122 4.18 -22.81 -3.39
CA ALA A 122 4.66 -22.57 -2.03
C ALA A 122 4.17 -21.25 -1.42
N GLN A 123 3.90 -20.23 -2.25
CA GLN A 123 3.25 -18.99 -1.80
C GLN A 123 1.75 -19.20 -1.58
N ALA A 124 1.06 -19.82 -2.53
CA ALA A 124 -0.36 -20.13 -2.42
C ALA A 124 -0.67 -21.01 -1.19
N ALA A 125 0.19 -22.00 -0.89
CA ALA A 125 0.09 -22.82 0.32
C ALA A 125 0.26 -22.03 1.64
N ARG A 126 0.85 -20.83 1.58
CA ARG A 126 0.98 -19.89 2.71
C ARG A 126 -0.12 -18.83 2.71
N GLY A 127 -1.13 -18.95 1.85
CA GLY A 127 -2.23 -17.98 1.74
C GLY A 127 -1.87 -16.69 0.99
N VAL A 128 -0.74 -16.65 0.28
CA VAL A 128 -0.35 -15.49 -0.52
C VAL A 128 -1.21 -15.42 -1.78
N SER A 129 -1.88 -14.28 -1.98
CA SER A 129 -2.62 -13.93 -3.18
C SER A 129 -1.98 -12.74 -3.90
N CYS A 130 -2.36 -12.50 -5.16
CA CYS A 130 -2.04 -11.25 -5.83
C CYS A 130 -3.22 -10.28 -5.73
N SER A 131 -2.93 -9.00 -5.50
CA SER A 131 -3.91 -7.93 -5.40
C SER A 131 -3.55 -6.76 -6.31
N VAL A 132 -4.57 -6.11 -6.86
CA VAL A 132 -4.44 -4.77 -7.43
C VAL A 132 -4.78 -3.79 -6.33
N GLU A 133 -3.82 -2.95 -5.97
CA GLU A 133 -3.94 -1.94 -4.94
C GLU A 133 -3.83 -0.56 -5.56
N VAL A 134 -4.54 0.39 -4.98
CA VAL A 134 -4.60 1.77 -5.43
C VAL A 134 -4.29 2.65 -4.24
N ALA A 135 -3.29 3.51 -4.41
CA ALA A 135 -2.80 4.38 -3.37
C ALA A 135 -2.68 5.82 -3.85
N THR A 136 -2.97 6.78 -2.97
CA THR A 136 -2.53 8.16 -3.17
C THR A 136 -1.02 8.30 -2.95
N ALA A 137 -0.42 9.34 -3.52
CA ALA A 137 1.03 9.60 -3.39
C ALA A 137 1.54 9.70 -1.94
N ASP A 138 0.67 10.15 -1.04
CA ASP A 138 0.92 10.31 0.40
C ASP A 138 0.50 9.09 1.23
N LEU A 139 0.00 8.03 0.58
CA LEU A 139 -0.55 6.82 1.19
C LEU A 139 -1.70 7.09 2.19
N ALA A 140 -2.35 8.26 2.11
CA ALA A 140 -3.48 8.61 2.97
C ALA A 140 -4.75 7.80 2.65
N ALA A 141 -4.92 7.38 1.40
CA ALA A 141 -5.99 6.50 0.96
C ALA A 141 -5.44 5.29 0.22
N VAL A 142 -5.85 4.10 0.67
CA VAL A 142 -5.46 2.81 0.10
C VAL A 142 -6.69 1.93 -0.03
N ALA A 143 -6.89 1.36 -1.22
CA ALA A 143 -7.92 0.36 -1.46
C ALA A 143 -7.37 -0.70 -2.42
N GLY A 144 -7.83 -1.94 -2.28
CA GLY A 144 -7.34 -3.03 -3.12
C GLY A 144 -8.33 -4.17 -3.24
N ILE A 145 -8.15 -4.97 -4.27
CA ILE A 145 -8.94 -6.16 -4.56
C ILE A 145 -8.01 -7.30 -4.96
N SER A 146 -8.29 -8.50 -4.46
CA SER A 146 -7.59 -9.71 -4.89
C SER A 146 -7.97 -10.06 -6.32
N ILE A 147 -6.99 -10.50 -7.10
CA ILE A 147 -7.19 -11.01 -8.45
C ILE A 147 -6.77 -12.49 -8.52
N THR A 148 -7.30 -13.23 -9.49
CA THR A 148 -6.91 -14.63 -9.71
C THR A 148 -6.42 -14.86 -11.14
N TYR A 149 -5.38 -15.66 -11.27
CA TYR A 149 -4.84 -16.09 -12.56
C TYR A 149 -5.42 -17.45 -12.96
N ARG A 150 -5.52 -17.71 -14.26
CA ARG A 150 -6.11 -18.96 -14.81
C ARG A 150 -5.43 -20.22 -14.29
N ASP A 151 -4.10 -20.20 -14.20
CA ASP A 151 -3.28 -21.33 -13.76
C ASP A 151 -2.84 -21.23 -12.29
N GLN A 152 -3.51 -20.37 -11.50
CA GLN A 152 -3.16 -20.22 -10.09
C GLN A 152 -3.43 -21.53 -9.35
N PRO A 153 -2.46 -22.09 -8.62
CA PRO A 153 -2.71 -23.23 -7.73
C PRO A 153 -3.85 -22.84 -6.79
N ALA A 154 -4.88 -23.69 -6.71
CA ALA A 154 -5.97 -23.48 -5.76
C ALA A 154 -5.34 -23.23 -4.40
N ALA A 155 -5.65 -22.09 -3.78
CA ALA A 155 -5.26 -21.86 -2.40
C ALA A 155 -5.73 -23.09 -1.64
N GLN A 156 -4.83 -23.74 -0.92
CA GLN A 156 -5.26 -24.75 0.02
C GLN A 156 -6.08 -23.96 1.03
N GLY A 157 -7.41 -24.02 0.88
CA GLY A 157 -8.33 -23.46 1.85
C GLY A 157 -7.87 -23.91 3.22
N PRO A 158 -8.12 -23.13 4.29
CA PRO A 158 -7.72 -23.52 5.64
C PRO A 158 -8.14 -24.97 5.74
N SER A 159 -7.15 -25.87 5.80
CA SER A 159 -7.46 -27.27 5.93
C SER A 159 -8.20 -27.23 7.24
N GLU A 160 -9.53 -27.35 7.16
CA GLU A 160 -10.38 -27.63 8.27
C GLU A 160 -9.69 -28.88 8.75
N LEU A 161 -8.83 -28.70 9.75
CA LEU A 161 -8.11 -29.78 10.38
C LEU A 161 -9.28 -30.57 10.88
N ALA A 162 -9.67 -31.55 10.09
CA ALA A 162 -10.62 -32.55 10.43
C ALA A 162 -9.90 -33.22 11.58
N PHE A 163 -10.14 -32.67 12.75
CA PHE A 163 -9.85 -33.24 14.03
C PHE A 163 -10.89 -34.35 14.18
N THR A 164 -10.90 -35.28 13.23
CA THR A 164 -11.65 -36.51 13.30
C THR A 164 -10.93 -37.36 14.32
N GLY A 165 -11.27 -37.10 15.58
CA GLY A 165 -11.29 -38.02 16.71
C GLY A 165 -9.98 -38.71 17.09
N ALA A 166 -9.50 -38.42 18.30
CA ALA A 166 -9.06 -39.45 19.25
C ALA A 166 -8.80 -38.85 20.65
N HIS A 167 -9.85 -38.41 21.34
CA HIS A 167 -9.83 -38.37 22.81
C HIS A 167 -11.14 -38.96 23.36
N ASP A 168 -11.41 -40.19 22.95
CA ASP A 168 -12.09 -41.14 23.81
C ASP A 168 -11.00 -41.75 24.74
N LEU A 169 -10.60 -40.97 25.75
CA LEU A 169 -9.89 -41.47 26.91
C LEU A 169 -10.60 -40.93 28.14
N ALA A 170 -11.62 -41.69 28.53
CA ALA A 170 -12.26 -41.62 29.81
C ALA A 170 -11.25 -41.76 30.97
N LEU A 171 -11.50 -40.95 32.00
CA LEU A 171 -11.18 -41.14 33.43
C LEU A 171 -9.71 -41.33 33.86
N GLY A 172 -9.20 -40.36 34.61
CA GLY A 172 -8.03 -40.55 35.46
C GLY A 172 -7.63 -39.33 36.32
N LEU A 173 -8.32 -39.15 37.45
CA LEU A 173 -7.86 -38.60 38.74
C LEU A 173 -7.02 -37.29 38.83
N VAL A 174 -7.60 -36.35 39.61
CA VAL A 174 -7.00 -35.63 40.76
C VAL A 174 -5.56 -35.10 40.64
N GLY A 175 -5.42 -33.77 40.57
CA GLY A 175 -4.15 -33.12 40.85
C GLY A 175 -4.20 -31.60 40.73
N ALA A 176 -4.59 -30.93 41.82
CA ALA A 176 -4.36 -29.50 41.97
C ALA A 176 -2.84 -29.25 42.02
N GLY A 177 -2.28 -28.60 41.00
CA GLY A 177 -0.87 -28.26 40.94
C GLY A 177 -0.68 -27.01 40.09
N ALA A 178 -0.43 -25.89 40.77
CA ALA A 178 -0.12 -24.61 40.17
C ALA A 178 1.09 -24.71 39.22
N VAL A 179 0.94 -24.24 37.98
CA VAL A 179 2.07 -23.99 37.08
C VAL A 179 2.09 -22.51 36.74
N ALA A 180 2.89 -21.79 37.52
CA ALA A 180 3.39 -20.47 37.19
C ALA A 180 4.61 -20.64 36.27
N VAL A 181 4.44 -20.41 34.96
CA VAL A 181 5.51 -20.29 33.95
C VAL A 181 4.92 -19.38 32.87
N GLY A 182 5.48 -18.27 32.43
CA GLY A 182 6.76 -17.60 32.63
C GLY A 182 6.83 -16.58 31.49
N VAL A 183 6.37 -15.35 31.72
CA VAL A 183 6.45 -14.27 30.72
C VAL A 183 7.86 -13.72 30.78
N ALA A 184 8.76 -14.31 29.99
CA ALA A 184 10.09 -13.77 29.77
C ALA A 184 10.02 -12.60 28.79
N LEU A 185 10.31 -11.42 29.32
CA LEU A 185 10.69 -10.19 28.63
C LEU A 185 11.63 -10.49 27.45
N VAL A 186 11.20 -10.23 26.22
CA VAL A 186 12.12 -10.08 25.08
C VAL A 186 12.55 -8.62 25.04
N ALA A 187 13.64 -8.33 25.74
CA ALA A 187 14.40 -7.09 25.65
C ALA A 187 15.85 -7.46 25.26
N ALA A 188 16.17 -7.36 23.96
CA ALA A 188 17.53 -7.44 23.39
C ALA A 188 17.39 -7.33 21.86
N GLU A 189 18.14 -6.57 21.07
CA GLU A 189 19.21 -5.59 21.24
C GLU A 189 19.19 -4.77 19.94
N ARG A 190 18.95 -3.45 20.02
CA ARG A 190 19.27 -2.55 18.89
C ARG A 190 20.78 -2.41 18.80
N ARG A 191 21.43 -3.30 18.05
CA ARG A 191 22.82 -3.11 17.63
C ARG A 191 22.88 -1.97 16.62
N LEU A 192 23.35 -0.82 17.13
CA LEU A 192 23.89 0.30 16.38
C LEU A 192 24.83 -0.22 15.26
N ARG A 193 24.37 -0.18 14.01
CA ARG A 193 25.29 -0.22 12.86
C ARG A 193 25.82 1.20 12.66
N PRO A 194 27.15 1.41 12.69
CA PRO A 194 27.73 2.70 12.36
C PRO A 194 27.49 3.04 10.89
N ALA A 195 27.23 4.33 10.63
CA ALA A 195 27.06 4.90 9.31
C ALA A 195 28.32 4.71 8.47
N SER A 196 28.19 4.04 7.34
CA SER A 196 29.22 3.98 6.30
C SER A 196 29.32 5.33 5.61
N ALA A 197 30.51 5.93 5.63
CA ALA A 197 30.82 7.18 4.93
C ALA A 197 30.73 7.04 3.39
N PRO A 198 30.36 8.10 2.65
CA PRO A 198 30.39 8.08 1.19
C PRO A 198 31.84 8.13 0.67
N ALA A 199 32.17 7.20 -0.22
CA ALA A 199 33.41 7.21 -1.00
C ALA A 199 33.38 8.36 -2.02
N SER A 200 34.34 9.27 -1.94
CA SER A 200 34.58 10.33 -2.93
C SER A 200 35.29 9.73 -4.15
N SER A 201 34.57 9.54 -5.26
CA SER A 201 35.17 9.20 -6.54
C SER A 201 35.73 10.46 -7.18
N GLY A 202 37.06 10.55 -7.25
CA GLY A 202 37.78 11.56 -8.01
C GLY A 202 37.49 11.43 -9.51
N VAL A 203 37.13 12.56 -10.12
CA VAL A 203 37.06 12.72 -11.58
C VAL A 203 38.47 13.09 -12.07
N THR A 204 39.05 12.21 -12.89
CA THR A 204 40.26 12.50 -13.67
C THR A 204 39.83 12.76 -15.10
N THR A 205 39.93 14.02 -15.54
CA THR A 205 39.78 14.44 -16.94
C THR A 205 41.09 14.19 -17.70
N PRO A 206 41.09 13.50 -18.85
CA PRO A 206 42.20 13.58 -19.79
C PRO A 206 41.94 14.64 -20.88
N HIS A 207 43.04 15.29 -21.25
CA HIS A 207 43.22 16.27 -22.31
C HIS A 207 43.02 15.72 -23.72
#